data_AF-A0A3P7XW25-F1
#
_entry.id   AF-A0A3P7XW25-F1
#
_cell.length_a   1.000
_cell.length_b   1.000
_cell.length_c   1.000
_cell.angle_alpha   90.00
_cell.angle_beta   90.00
_cell.angle_gamma   90.00
#
_symmetry.space_group_name_H-M   'P 1'
#
loop_
_entity.id
_entity.type
_entity.pdbx_description
1 polymer ?
#
loop_
_entity_poly.entity_id
_entity_poly.type
_entity_poly.pdbx_seq_one_letter_code
_entity_poly.pdbx_strand_id
1 'polypeptide(L)'
;MTLNRDNIARYTNPNFLFHSCCEERRLPAACIQKCHFNTYEKEVLESMFVGTDACPIDFLPEMHFCAAQGMDHTKCCSASGVGGTTAGDKCLTFCDQRPDLYTPVDYSYAPCYDRSTQRCFGPKIPKNLCSQHIAK
;
A
#
# COMPACT_ATOMS: atom_id res chain seq x y z
N MET A 1 -17.58 -1.42 21.24
CA MET A 1 -17.05 -2.62 20.56
C MET A 1 -16.01 -3.25 21.48
N THR A 2 -16.20 -4.48 21.92
CA THR A 2 -15.27 -5.17 22.83
C THR A 2 -14.12 -5.78 22.01
N LEU A 3 -12.89 -5.33 22.24
CA LEU A 3 -11.69 -5.91 21.62
C LEU A 3 -11.47 -7.33 22.15
N ASN A 4 -11.45 -8.31 21.27
CA ASN A 4 -11.04 -9.69 21.56
C ASN A 4 -9.86 -10.07 20.65
N ARG A 5 -9.20 -11.20 20.94
CA ARG A 5 -8.01 -11.65 20.19
C ARG A 5 -8.27 -11.79 18.68
N ASP A 6 -9.47 -12.21 18.31
CA ASP A 6 -9.85 -12.45 16.91
C ASP A 6 -10.07 -11.13 16.15
N ASN A 7 -10.67 -10.13 16.82
CA ASN A 7 -10.79 -8.77 16.31
C ASN A 7 -9.41 -8.11 16.18
N ILE A 8 -8.51 -8.29 17.15
CA ILE A 8 -7.13 -7.77 17.06
C ILE A 8 -6.41 -8.37 15.85
N ALA A 9 -6.41 -9.70 15.70
CA ALA A 9 -5.76 -10.37 14.59
C ALA A 9 -6.25 -9.87 13.23
N ARG A 10 -7.56 -9.61 13.10
CA ARG A 10 -8.15 -9.01 11.91
C ARG A 10 -7.68 -7.58 11.66
N TYR A 11 -7.73 -6.70 12.66
CA TYR A 11 -7.32 -5.30 12.54
C TYR A 11 -5.80 -5.07 12.55
N THR A 12 -5.01 -6.12 12.72
CA THR A 12 -3.55 -6.10 12.50
C THR A 12 -3.12 -6.84 11.24
N ASN A 13 -4.05 -7.47 10.51
CA ASN A 13 -3.73 -8.16 9.27
C ASN A 13 -3.56 -7.12 8.14
N PRO A 14 -2.37 -7.00 7.53
CA PRO A 14 -2.09 -5.98 6.52
C PRO A 14 -2.96 -6.15 5.26
N ASN A 15 -3.32 -7.38 4.90
CA ASN A 15 -4.21 -7.64 3.77
C ASN A 15 -5.65 -7.20 4.07
N PHE A 16 -6.12 -7.44 5.28
CA PHE A 16 -7.45 -6.98 5.70
C PHE A 16 -7.52 -5.44 5.68
N LEU A 17 -6.50 -4.77 6.20
CA LEU A 17 -6.41 -3.31 6.23
C LEU A 17 -6.34 -2.72 4.81
N PHE A 18 -5.51 -3.29 3.94
CA PHE A 18 -5.39 -2.85 2.55
C PHE A 18 -6.72 -3.00 1.80
N HIS A 19 -7.35 -4.18 1.86
CA HIS A 19 -8.64 -4.42 1.20
C HIS A 19 -9.74 -3.48 1.71
N SER A 20 -9.88 -3.36 3.04
CA SER A 20 -10.90 -2.51 3.65
C SER A 20 -10.74 -1.05 3.25
N CYS A 21 -9.49 -0.55 3.19
CA CYS A 21 -9.23 0.80 2.71
C CYS A 21 -9.68 1.00 1.25
N CYS A 22 -9.44 0.04 0.36
CA CYS A 22 -9.90 0.12 -1.03
C CYS A 22 -11.43 0.12 -1.15
N GLU A 23 -12.14 -0.65 -0.32
CA GLU A 23 -13.60 -0.63 -0.24
C GLU A 23 -14.12 0.71 0.28
N GLU A 24 -13.54 1.23 1.36
CA GLU A 24 -13.92 2.53 1.95
C GLU A 24 -13.70 3.70 0.98
N ARG A 25 -12.62 3.63 0.18
CA ARG A 25 -12.34 4.60 -0.89
C ARG A 25 -13.17 4.38 -2.17
N ARG A 26 -14.02 3.35 -2.19
CA ARG A 26 -14.94 3.02 -3.30
C ARG A 26 -14.23 2.80 -4.63
N LEU A 27 -13.09 2.10 -4.60
CA LEU A 27 -12.43 1.70 -5.85
C LEU A 27 -13.31 0.72 -6.65
N PRO A 28 -13.14 0.61 -7.98
CA PRO A 28 -13.84 -0.38 -8.77
C PRO A 28 -13.58 -1.80 -8.27
N ALA A 29 -14.56 -2.70 -8.43
CA ALA A 29 -14.44 -4.09 -7.96
C ALA A 29 -13.19 -4.80 -8.50
N ALA A 30 -12.83 -4.56 -9.77
CA ALA A 30 -11.62 -5.09 -10.37
C ALA A 30 -10.32 -4.64 -9.66
N CYS A 31 -10.32 -3.44 -9.09
CA CYS A 31 -9.20 -2.92 -8.30
C CYS A 31 -9.22 -3.48 -6.86
N ILE A 32 -10.40 -3.53 -6.23
CA ILE A 32 -10.56 -4.08 -4.86
C ILE A 32 -10.05 -5.52 -4.79
N GLN A 33 -10.32 -6.35 -5.80
CA GLN A 33 -9.84 -7.72 -5.89
C GLN A 33 -8.30 -7.85 -5.86
N LYS A 34 -7.56 -6.76 -6.12
CA LYS A 34 -6.10 -6.71 -6.10
C LYS A 34 -5.54 -6.08 -4.83
N CYS A 35 -6.39 -5.52 -3.96
CA CYS A 35 -5.97 -4.85 -2.72
C CYS A 35 -5.58 -5.86 -1.63
N HIS A 36 -4.58 -6.68 -1.94
CA HIS A 36 -4.06 -7.74 -1.12
C HIS A 36 -2.59 -7.94 -1.50
N PHE A 37 -1.66 -7.99 -0.55
CA PHE A 37 -0.21 -8.07 -0.82
C PHE A 37 0.18 -9.34 -1.60
N ASN A 38 -0.58 -10.44 -1.49
CA ASN A 38 -0.36 -11.65 -2.30
C ASN A 38 -0.87 -11.56 -3.76
N THR A 39 -1.51 -10.46 -4.14
CA THR A 39 -2.07 -10.25 -5.50
C THR A 39 -1.54 -8.96 -6.11
N TYR A 40 -1.26 -7.97 -5.27
CA TYR A 40 -0.67 -6.69 -5.62
C TYR A 40 0.84 -6.86 -5.94
N GLU A 41 1.18 -7.73 -6.88
CA GLU A 41 2.55 -8.08 -7.24
C GLU A 41 2.95 -7.43 -8.58
N LYS A 42 4.22 -7.57 -8.96
CA LYS A 42 4.83 -6.87 -10.09
C LYS A 42 4.05 -7.11 -11.39
N GLU A 43 3.66 -8.36 -11.66
CA GLU A 43 2.97 -8.76 -12.90
C GLU A 43 1.59 -8.10 -13.02
N VAL A 44 0.86 -7.97 -11.91
CA VAL A 44 -0.41 -7.25 -11.88
C VAL A 44 -0.19 -5.77 -12.14
N LEU A 45 0.83 -5.18 -11.53
CA LEU A 45 1.16 -3.77 -11.72
C LEU A 45 1.56 -3.49 -13.17
N GLU A 46 2.39 -4.34 -13.76
CA GLU A 46 2.76 -4.27 -15.18
C GLU A 46 1.53 -4.34 -16.10
N SER A 47 0.59 -5.25 -15.83
CA SER A 47 -0.64 -5.34 -16.64
C SER A 47 -1.53 -4.09 -16.52
N MET A 48 -1.54 -3.42 -15.36
CA MET A 48 -2.22 -2.13 -15.19
C MET A 48 -1.52 -1.02 -15.99
N PHE A 49 -0.17 -0.99 -15.99
CA PHE A 49 0.62 -0.03 -16.79
C PHE A 49 0.41 -0.19 -18.29
N VAL A 50 0.32 -1.43 -18.77
CA VAL A 50 0.08 -1.74 -20.19
C VAL A 50 -1.40 -1.55 -20.57
N GLY A 51 -2.30 -1.46 -19.58
CA GLY A 51 -3.74 -1.28 -19.78
C GLY A 51 -4.46 -2.56 -20.21
N THR A 52 -3.85 -3.73 -20.00
CA THR A 52 -4.50 -5.04 -20.24
C THR A 52 -5.27 -5.54 -19.02
N ASP A 53 -5.03 -4.93 -17.86
CA ASP A 53 -5.74 -5.24 -16.64
C ASP A 53 -7.13 -4.56 -16.57
N ALA A 54 -8.09 -5.24 -15.94
CA ALA A 54 -9.44 -4.71 -15.74
C ALA A 54 -9.50 -3.55 -14.72
N CYS A 55 -8.47 -3.37 -13.89
CA CYS A 55 -8.28 -2.20 -13.03
C CYS A 55 -7.42 -1.15 -13.75
N PRO A 56 -7.98 0.03 -14.09
CA PRO A 56 -7.21 1.10 -14.72
C PRO A 56 -6.09 1.63 -13.82
N ILE A 57 -4.99 2.08 -14.44
CA ILE A 57 -3.85 2.71 -13.75
C ILE A 57 -4.24 3.94 -12.93
N ASP A 58 -5.33 4.64 -13.29
CA ASP A 58 -5.81 5.82 -12.59
C ASP A 58 -6.15 5.56 -11.11
N PHE A 59 -6.42 4.29 -10.72
CA PHE A 59 -6.69 3.91 -9.33
C PHE A 59 -5.44 3.44 -8.57
N LEU A 60 -4.30 3.33 -9.26
CA LEU A 60 -3.05 2.89 -8.67
C LEU A 60 -2.55 3.80 -7.54
N PRO A 61 -2.67 5.15 -7.61
CA PRO A 61 -2.32 6.03 -6.49
C PRO A 61 -3.11 5.69 -5.21
N GLU A 62 -4.43 5.52 -5.31
CA GLU A 62 -5.28 5.16 -4.18
C GLU A 62 -4.99 3.77 -3.63
N MET A 63 -4.72 2.80 -4.51
CA MET A 63 -4.30 1.46 -4.08
C MET A 63 -2.98 1.54 -3.31
N HIS A 64 -2.00 2.31 -3.80
CA HIS A 64 -0.72 2.47 -3.11
C HIS A 64 -0.85 3.21 -1.78
N PHE A 65 -1.70 4.24 -1.73
CA PHE A 65 -2.07 4.92 -0.48
C PHE A 65 -2.61 3.94 0.55
N CYS A 66 -3.52 3.06 0.14
CA CYS A 66 -4.12 2.06 1.02
C CYS A 66 -3.10 1.00 1.47
N ALA A 67 -2.24 0.52 0.58
CA ALA A 67 -1.16 -0.41 0.92
C ALA A 67 -0.19 0.21 1.95
N ALA A 68 0.16 1.49 1.77
CA ALA A 68 1.04 2.24 2.66
C ALA A 68 0.35 2.72 3.95
N GLN A 69 -0.96 2.51 4.09
CA GLN A 69 -1.79 2.97 5.20
C GLN A 69 -1.75 4.50 5.41
N GLY A 70 -1.55 5.27 4.35
CA GLY A 70 -1.54 6.74 4.42
C GLY A 70 -0.33 7.36 5.13
N MET A 71 0.83 6.70 5.10
CA MET A 71 2.00 7.03 5.93
C MET A 71 3.26 7.34 5.11
N ASP A 72 4.25 7.95 5.77
CA ASP A 72 5.61 8.12 5.27
C ASP A 72 6.52 6.95 5.69
N HIS A 73 7.05 6.25 4.69
CA HIS A 73 7.98 5.13 4.78
C HIS A 73 9.33 5.43 4.11
N THR A 74 9.60 6.69 3.74
CA THR A 74 10.78 7.10 2.96
C THR A 74 12.08 6.57 3.56
N LYS A 75 12.24 6.64 4.90
CA LYS A 75 13.43 6.09 5.59
C LYS A 75 13.68 4.61 5.31
N CYS A 76 12.62 3.79 5.35
CA CYS A 76 12.74 2.36 5.07
C CYS A 76 13.00 2.11 3.58
N CYS A 77 12.27 2.81 2.71
CA CYS A 77 12.43 2.67 1.26
C CYS A 77 13.83 3.02 0.76
N SER A 78 14.38 4.15 1.23
CA SER A 78 15.74 4.56 0.88
C SER A 78 16.76 3.52 1.34
N ALA A 79 16.64 3.02 2.57
CA ALA A 79 17.51 1.95 3.08
C ALA A 79 17.35 0.62 2.31
N SER A 80 16.15 0.36 1.78
CA SER A 80 15.83 -0.83 1.00
C SER A 80 16.15 -0.70 -0.49
N GLY A 81 16.70 0.44 -0.93
CA GLY A 81 17.12 0.65 -2.31
C GLY A 81 15.99 0.85 -3.32
N VAL A 82 14.81 1.33 -2.89
CA VAL A 82 13.66 1.60 -3.78
C VAL A 82 14.02 2.60 -4.88
N GLY A 83 14.87 3.59 -4.60
CA GLY A 83 15.36 4.56 -5.60
C GLY A 83 16.41 3.99 -6.58
N GLY A 84 16.86 2.74 -6.38
CA GLY A 84 17.90 2.12 -7.20
C GLY A 84 17.41 1.52 -8.53
N THR A 85 16.28 1.98 -9.06
CA THR A 85 15.74 1.57 -10.37
C THR A 85 16.20 2.52 -11.47
N THR A 86 15.86 2.23 -12.73
CA THR A 86 16.13 3.15 -13.84
C THR A 86 15.33 4.45 -13.77
N ALA A 87 14.25 4.49 -12.96
CA ALA A 87 13.49 5.71 -12.67
C ALA A 87 14.08 6.52 -11.49
N GLY A 88 15.06 5.97 -10.76
CA GLY A 88 15.80 6.70 -9.73
C GLY A 88 14.95 7.06 -8.50
N ASP A 89 15.33 8.16 -7.83
CA ASP A 89 14.69 8.66 -6.61
C ASP A 89 13.22 9.03 -6.78
N LYS A 90 12.74 9.19 -8.02
CA LYS A 90 11.32 9.33 -8.32
C LYS A 90 10.48 8.22 -7.69
N CYS A 91 11.02 7.01 -7.56
CA CYS A 91 10.32 5.88 -6.95
C CYS A 91 10.09 6.04 -5.45
N LEU A 92 10.82 6.94 -4.78
CA LEU A 92 10.59 7.26 -3.37
C LEU A 92 9.29 8.04 -3.15
N THR A 93 8.68 8.61 -4.20
CA THR A 93 7.35 9.24 -4.08
C THR A 93 6.28 8.24 -3.63
N PHE A 94 6.46 6.95 -3.95
CA PHE A 94 5.57 5.88 -3.51
C PHE A 94 5.74 5.49 -2.04
N CYS A 95 6.77 6.01 -1.39
CA CYS A 95 7.07 5.71 0.01
C CYS A 95 6.42 6.70 0.96
N ASP A 96 6.15 7.92 0.50
CA ASP A 96 5.38 8.90 1.25
C ASP A 96 3.97 9.00 0.69
N GLN A 97 3.02 8.38 1.40
CA GLN A 97 1.62 8.30 0.99
C GLN A 97 0.71 9.03 1.96
N ARG A 98 1.20 10.10 2.60
CA ARG A 98 0.34 10.93 3.46
C ARG A 98 -0.78 11.58 2.64
N PRO A 99 -1.98 11.79 3.21
CA PRO A 99 -3.18 12.22 2.45
C PRO A 99 -3.04 13.55 1.68
N ASP A 100 -2.08 14.39 2.06
CA ASP A 100 -1.77 15.68 1.44
C ASP A 100 -0.84 15.55 0.22
N LEU A 101 -0.34 14.35 -0.07
CA LEU A 101 0.57 14.07 -1.16
C LEU A 101 -0.11 13.19 -2.22
N TYR A 102 -0.54 13.82 -3.30
CA TYR A 102 -1.04 13.12 -4.49
C TYR A 102 0.06 13.05 -5.55
N THR A 103 0.40 11.84 -5.98
CA THR A 103 1.30 11.62 -7.13
C THR A 103 0.46 11.11 -8.30
N PRO A 104 0.31 11.87 -9.39
CA PRO A 104 -0.25 11.35 -10.63
C PRO A 104 0.68 10.25 -11.16
N VAL A 105 0.18 9.03 -11.27
CA VAL A 105 0.97 7.89 -11.76
C VAL A 105 0.73 7.72 -13.25
N ASP A 106 1.81 7.82 -14.02
CA ASP A 106 1.83 7.55 -15.45
C ASP A 106 2.86 6.45 -15.77
N TYR A 107 2.96 6.07 -17.04
CA TYR A 107 3.85 5.00 -17.49
C TYR A 107 5.33 5.19 -17.12
N SER A 108 5.79 6.43 -16.92
CA SER A 108 7.17 6.69 -16.53
C SER A 108 7.50 6.24 -15.10
N TYR A 109 6.51 5.78 -14.33
CA TYR A 109 6.69 5.13 -13.02
C TYR A 109 6.78 3.60 -13.09
N ALA A 110 6.54 2.97 -14.24
CA ALA A 110 6.60 1.52 -14.38
C ALA A 110 7.91 0.90 -13.84
N PRO A 111 9.11 1.48 -14.06
CA PRO A 111 10.35 0.92 -13.53
C PRO A 111 10.45 0.90 -12.00
N CYS A 112 9.62 1.67 -11.28
CA CYS A 112 9.64 1.68 -9.82
C CYS A 112 9.21 0.36 -9.19
N TYR A 113 8.46 -0.47 -9.92
CA TYR A 113 7.97 -1.75 -9.42
C TYR A 113 8.98 -2.89 -9.55
N ASP A 114 10.17 -2.63 -10.11
CA ASP A 114 11.31 -3.55 -10.03
C ASP A 114 11.81 -3.74 -8.58
N ARG A 115 11.52 -2.76 -7.71
CA ARG A 115 11.84 -2.81 -6.28
C ARG A 115 10.56 -2.61 -5.49
N SER A 116 10.17 -3.61 -4.72
CA SER A 116 8.94 -3.54 -3.95
C SER A 116 9.05 -2.57 -2.76
N THR A 117 8.16 -1.58 -2.71
CA THR A 117 7.92 -0.71 -1.54
C THR A 117 7.20 -1.45 -0.41
N GLN A 118 6.51 -2.54 -0.72
CA GLN A 118 5.61 -3.26 0.19
C GLN A 118 6.34 -3.86 1.39
N ARG A 119 7.62 -4.19 1.26
CA ARG A 119 8.46 -4.66 2.37
C ARG A 119 8.56 -3.67 3.53
N CYS A 120 8.29 -2.40 3.28
CA CYS A 120 8.24 -1.35 4.29
C CYS A 120 6.84 -1.14 4.89
N PHE A 121 5.78 -1.66 4.26
CA PHE A 121 4.39 -1.40 4.63
C PHE A 121 3.91 -2.38 5.71
N GLY A 122 4.43 -2.23 6.93
CA GLY A 122 4.00 -2.99 8.11
C GLY A 122 2.71 -2.44 8.74
N PRO A 123 1.92 -3.27 9.46
CA PRO A 123 0.72 -2.81 10.17
C PRO A 123 1.10 -1.85 11.30
N LYS A 124 0.39 -0.71 11.43
CA LYS A 124 0.43 0.07 12.67
C LYS A 124 -0.69 -0.38 13.59
N ILE A 125 -0.31 -0.87 14.77
CA ILE A 125 -1.24 -1.07 15.87
C ILE A 125 -1.55 0.32 16.46
N PRO A 126 -2.81 0.79 16.46
CA PRO A 126 -3.20 2.04 17.07
C PRO A 126 -2.73 2.10 18.54
N LYS A 127 -2.19 3.23 19.00
CA LYS A 127 -1.64 3.35 20.37
C LYS A 127 -2.66 2.97 21.46
N ASN A 128 -3.94 3.22 21.23
CA ASN A 128 -5.04 2.84 22.12
C ASN A 128 -5.30 1.32 22.19
N LEU A 129 -4.88 0.54 21.18
CA LEU A 129 -4.83 -0.93 21.25
C LEU A 129 -3.60 -1.40 22.05
N CYS A 130 -2.45 -0.72 21.95
CA CYS A 130 -1.28 -1.02 22.79
C CYS A 130 -1.54 -0.71 24.28
N SER A 131 -2.19 0.40 24.61
CA SER A 131 -2.43 0.80 26.01
C SER A 131 -3.35 -0.14 26.78
N GLN A 132 -4.16 -0.97 26.12
CA GLN A 132 -5.04 -1.95 26.77
C GLN A 132 -4.34 -3.29 27.08
N HIS A 133 -3.09 -3.47 26.62
CA HIS A 133 -2.33 -4.73 26.77
C HIS A 133 -0.95 -4.57 27.42
N ILE A 134 -0.56 -3.37 27.89
CA ILE A 134 0.64 -3.15 28.74
C ILE A 134 0.23 -3.03 30.22
N ALA A 135 -0.90 -3.61 30.62
CA ALA A 135 -1.28 -3.78 32.01
C ALA A 135 -1.31 -5.28 32.36
N LYS A 136 -0.12 -5.88 32.41
CA LYS A 136 0.19 -7.01 33.28
C LYS A 136 1.60 -6.82 33.81
#